data_AF-A0A850MQ47-F1
#
_entry.id   AF-A0A850MQ47-F1
#
_cell.length_a   1.000
_cell.length_b   1.000
_cell.length_c   1.000
_cell.angle_alpha   90.00
_cell.angle_beta   90.00
_cell.angle_gamma   90.00
#
_symmetry.space_group_name_H-M   'P 1'
#
loop_
_entity.id
_entity.type
_entity.pdbx_description
1 polymer ?
#
loop_
_entity_poly.entity_id
_entity_poly.type
_entity_poly.pdbx_seq_one_letter_code
_entity_poly.pdbx_strand_id
1 'polypeptide(L)'
;MSTDKEIYNTIPDFLYSKPYLPFCSFVWRLVRKEGWEEFWVKYDDFVEATLEELVMRMEEAIALAKKIQEESVKDPHKVVSFWILPPVLVVRADLQQGAIRLIYGNSADVSYMAAHDMDKEIQFVINFHFEQGLATNYWYIKPGDELLEKRHMKLGTKLKDIPKEIPDFHEAGNKILDILKDIRNEQDPEHANSAYNACIFLLSAGANNGALLSNYSEYSWMWEGINMHKWSPPYAKKYDFLQPLKNADTVQFYEPWPPIFYQLTRLPRPIWIKRISGLLT
;
A
#
# COMPACT_ATOMS: atom_id res chain seq x y z
N MET A 1 -9.84 -11.79 -29.97
CA MET A 1 -9.65 -11.04 -28.71
C MET A 1 -8.98 -9.73 -29.06
N SER A 2 -9.44 -8.62 -28.49
CA SER A 2 -8.79 -7.32 -28.67
C SER A 2 -7.35 -7.39 -28.14
N THR A 3 -6.45 -6.69 -28.79
CA THR A 3 -5.05 -6.53 -28.39
C THR A 3 -4.93 -5.66 -27.14
N ASP A 4 -3.81 -5.77 -26.42
CA ASP A 4 -3.55 -4.90 -25.25
C ASP A 4 -3.63 -3.40 -25.62
N LYS A 5 -3.21 -3.03 -26.84
CA LYS A 5 -3.28 -1.65 -27.33
C LYS A 5 -4.72 -1.18 -27.53
N GLU A 6 -5.57 -2.02 -28.13
CA GLU A 6 -6.99 -1.69 -28.34
C GLU A 6 -7.72 -1.54 -27.01
N ILE A 7 -7.43 -2.41 -26.04
CA ILE A 7 -8.00 -2.35 -24.69
C ILE A 7 -7.47 -1.13 -23.93
N TYR A 8 -6.18 -0.84 -24.01
CA TYR A 8 -5.61 0.35 -23.36
C TYR A 8 -6.21 1.66 -23.89
N ASN A 9 -6.53 1.71 -25.18
CA ASN A 9 -7.14 2.87 -25.81
C ASN A 9 -8.60 3.10 -25.40
N THR A 10 -9.28 2.10 -24.82
CA THR A 10 -10.64 2.29 -24.29
C THR A 10 -10.65 2.94 -22.90
N ILE A 11 -9.49 2.99 -22.24
CA ILE A 11 -9.33 3.59 -20.91
C ILE A 11 -9.23 5.12 -21.07
N PRO A 12 -9.97 5.93 -20.32
CA PRO A 12 -9.91 7.39 -20.41
C PRO A 12 -8.53 7.95 -20.09
N ASP A 13 -8.07 8.93 -20.88
CA ASP A 13 -6.76 9.57 -20.68
C ASP A 13 -6.67 10.40 -19.40
N PHE A 14 -7.81 10.79 -18.81
CA PHE A 14 -7.85 11.51 -17.54
C PHE A 14 -7.58 10.61 -16.32
N LEU A 15 -7.63 9.28 -16.49
CA LEU A 15 -7.37 8.35 -15.39
C LEU A 15 -5.89 8.42 -15.02
N TYR A 16 -5.59 8.87 -13.80
CA TYR A 16 -4.22 9.04 -13.33
C TYR A 16 -3.42 7.74 -13.40
N SER A 17 -4.07 6.60 -13.10
CA SER A 17 -3.39 5.32 -13.08
C SER A 17 -3.31 4.58 -14.41
N LYS A 18 -3.93 5.10 -15.48
CA LYS A 18 -3.92 4.48 -16.81
C LYS A 18 -2.53 3.98 -17.24
N PRO A 19 -1.44 4.76 -17.06
CA PRO A 19 -0.10 4.30 -17.45
C PRO A 19 0.35 3.04 -16.71
N TYR A 20 -0.08 2.85 -15.46
CA TYR A 20 0.34 1.76 -14.58
C TYR A 20 -0.50 0.49 -14.72
N LEU A 21 -1.73 0.60 -15.20
CA LEU A 21 -2.68 -0.52 -15.27
C LEU A 21 -2.12 -1.77 -16.00
N PRO A 22 -1.39 -1.66 -17.13
CA PRO A 22 -0.81 -2.84 -17.80
C PRO A 22 0.18 -3.63 -16.94
N PHE A 23 0.75 -3.02 -15.90
CA PHE A 23 1.69 -3.66 -14.97
C PHE A 23 1.01 -4.21 -13.74
N CYS A 24 -0.22 -3.76 -13.46
CA CYS A 24 -1.10 -4.33 -12.46
C CYS A 24 -1.67 -5.65 -12.99
N SER A 25 -0.84 -6.69 -13.13
CA SER A 25 -1.16 -7.93 -13.86
C SER A 25 -2.52 -8.56 -13.56
N PHE A 26 -2.98 -8.53 -12.31
CA PHE A 26 -4.29 -9.03 -11.90
C PHE A 26 -5.40 -8.12 -12.42
N VAL A 27 -5.32 -6.82 -12.14
CA VAL A 27 -6.26 -5.80 -12.61
C VAL A 27 -6.32 -5.77 -14.14
N TRP A 28 -5.17 -5.80 -14.81
CA TRP A 28 -5.09 -5.85 -16.27
C TRP A 28 -5.78 -7.08 -16.85
N ARG A 29 -5.67 -8.24 -16.19
CA ARG A 29 -6.38 -9.45 -16.61
C ARG A 29 -7.90 -9.28 -16.50
N LEU A 30 -8.41 -8.58 -15.49
CA LEU A 30 -9.83 -8.27 -15.37
C LEU A 30 -10.28 -7.31 -16.47
N VAL A 31 -9.56 -6.20 -16.66
CA VAL A 31 -9.84 -5.23 -17.73
C VAL A 31 -9.85 -5.90 -19.11
N ARG A 32 -8.91 -6.82 -19.38
CA ARG A 32 -8.88 -7.57 -20.65
C ARG A 32 -10.07 -8.51 -20.85
N LYS A 33 -10.61 -9.05 -19.76
CA LYS A 33 -11.71 -10.01 -19.79
C LYS A 33 -13.06 -9.30 -19.93
N GLU A 34 -13.25 -8.21 -19.20
CA GLU A 34 -14.56 -7.57 -19.02
C GLU A 34 -14.70 -6.27 -19.83
N GLY A 35 -13.58 -5.64 -20.21
CA GLY A 35 -13.56 -4.30 -20.77
C GLY A 35 -13.47 -3.23 -19.67
N TRP A 36 -13.08 -2.01 -20.07
CA TRP A 36 -12.87 -0.90 -19.14
C TRP A 36 -14.17 -0.48 -18.43
N GLU A 37 -15.26 -0.30 -19.17
CA GLU A 37 -16.53 0.20 -18.62
C GLU A 37 -17.08 -0.75 -17.54
N GLU A 38 -17.09 -2.05 -17.81
CA GLU A 38 -17.58 -3.06 -16.86
C GLU A 38 -16.67 -3.22 -15.64
N PHE A 39 -15.35 -3.11 -15.84
CA PHE A 39 -14.41 -3.08 -14.71
C PHE A 39 -14.66 -1.85 -13.84
N TRP A 40 -14.89 -0.68 -14.45
CA TRP A 40 -15.05 0.58 -13.74
C TRP A 40 -16.34 0.64 -12.92
N VAL A 41 -17.44 0.04 -13.39
CA VAL A 41 -18.70 -0.04 -12.63
C VAL A 41 -18.53 -0.78 -11.30
N LYS A 42 -17.60 -1.73 -11.22
CA LYS A 42 -17.32 -2.53 -10.01
C LYS A 42 -16.20 -1.95 -9.15
N TYR A 43 -15.69 -0.77 -9.52
CA TYR A 43 -14.51 -0.20 -8.89
C TYR A 43 -14.78 0.21 -7.44
N ASP A 44 -15.96 0.74 -7.13
CA ASP A 44 -16.33 1.11 -5.75
C ASP A 44 -16.53 -0.13 -4.87
N ASP A 45 -17.18 -1.18 -5.39
CA ASP A 45 -17.27 -2.47 -4.71
C ASP A 45 -15.88 -3.03 -4.36
N PHE A 46 -14.89 -2.75 -5.22
CA PHE A 46 -13.51 -3.15 -4.99
C PHE A 46 -12.87 -2.41 -3.81
N VAL A 47 -13.19 -1.13 -3.61
CA VAL A 47 -12.72 -0.33 -2.47
C VAL A 47 -13.17 -0.96 -1.15
N GLU A 48 -14.47 -1.21 -1.03
CA GLU A 48 -15.07 -1.75 0.19
C GLU A 48 -14.54 -3.16 0.49
N ALA A 49 -14.54 -4.04 -0.51
CA ALA A 49 -14.02 -5.40 -0.35
C ALA A 49 -12.53 -5.41 0.05
N THR A 50 -11.73 -4.50 -0.51
CA THR A 50 -10.31 -4.37 -0.13
C THR A 50 -10.15 -3.96 1.33
N LEU A 51 -10.94 -3.00 1.80
CA LEU A 51 -10.88 -2.57 3.19
C LEU A 51 -11.29 -3.70 4.15
N GLU A 52 -12.38 -4.40 3.85
CA GLU A 52 -12.85 -5.54 4.66
C GLU A 52 -11.80 -6.66 4.75
N GLU A 53 -11.19 -7.02 3.63
CA GLU A 53 -10.12 -8.02 3.60
C GLU A 53 -8.90 -7.56 4.41
N LEU A 54 -8.51 -6.29 4.30
CA LEU A 54 -7.41 -5.74 5.08
C LEU A 54 -7.72 -5.79 6.58
N VAL A 55 -8.91 -5.39 7.01
CA VAL A 55 -9.38 -5.44 8.41
C VAL A 55 -9.28 -6.87 8.97
N MET A 56 -9.83 -7.85 8.24
CA MET A 56 -9.75 -9.26 8.62
C MET A 56 -8.29 -9.71 8.82
N ARG A 57 -7.41 -9.38 7.86
CA ARG A 57 -5.98 -9.72 7.96
C ARG A 57 -5.28 -9.01 9.13
N MET A 58 -5.72 -7.81 9.54
CA MET A 58 -5.18 -7.12 10.73
C MET A 58 -5.53 -7.87 12.00
N GLU A 59 -6.80 -8.25 12.14
CA GLU A 59 -7.32 -8.96 13.31
C GLU A 59 -6.60 -10.31 13.47
N GLU A 60 -6.40 -11.04 12.36
CA GLU A 60 -5.63 -12.29 12.33
C GLU A 60 -4.18 -12.07 12.76
N ALA A 61 -3.51 -11.04 12.24
CA ALA A 61 -2.11 -10.73 12.56
C ALA A 61 -1.93 -10.37 14.04
N ILE A 62 -2.84 -9.57 14.62
CA ILE A 62 -2.81 -9.22 16.05
C ILE A 62 -3.10 -10.45 16.92
N ALA A 63 -4.09 -11.27 16.55
CA ALA A 63 -4.41 -12.50 17.27
C ALA A 63 -3.23 -13.49 17.28
N LEU A 64 -2.53 -13.62 16.15
CA LEU A 64 -1.33 -14.44 16.05
C LEU A 64 -0.17 -13.84 16.86
N ALA A 65 0.04 -12.53 16.80
CA ALA A 65 1.06 -11.84 17.59
C ALA A 65 0.87 -12.09 19.10
N LYS A 66 -0.36 -12.01 19.61
CA LYS A 66 -0.69 -12.35 21.01
C LYS A 66 -0.30 -13.79 21.35
N LYS A 67 -0.66 -14.76 20.50
CA LYS A 67 -0.29 -16.17 20.70
C LYS A 67 1.23 -16.41 20.70
N ILE A 68 1.98 -15.66 19.89
CA ILE A 68 3.45 -15.72 19.89
C ILE A 68 4.01 -15.18 21.22
N GLN A 69 3.48 -14.06 21.72
CA GLN A 69 3.89 -13.48 23.02
C GLN A 69 3.63 -14.43 24.19
N GLU A 70 2.52 -15.16 24.13
CA GLU A 70 2.11 -16.14 25.12
C GLU A 70 2.83 -17.49 24.96
N GLU A 71 3.74 -17.63 23.99
CA GLU A 71 4.44 -18.87 23.64
C GLU A 71 3.48 -20.05 23.34
N SER A 72 2.26 -19.75 22.89
CA SER A 72 1.20 -20.74 22.66
C SER A 72 1.16 -21.30 21.23
N VAL A 73 1.96 -20.76 20.32
CA VAL A 73 2.13 -21.26 18.95
C VAL A 73 3.15 -22.39 18.91
N LYS A 74 2.70 -23.60 18.61
CA LYS A 74 3.60 -24.73 18.33
C LYS A 74 4.27 -24.55 16.97
N ASP A 75 5.60 -24.69 16.91
CA ASP A 75 6.41 -24.56 15.69
C ASP A 75 6.16 -23.23 14.92
N PRO A 76 6.44 -22.05 15.49
CA PRO A 76 6.13 -20.77 14.85
C PRO A 76 6.82 -20.58 13.49
N HIS A 77 7.95 -21.25 13.24
CA HIS A 77 8.62 -21.29 11.93
C HIS A 77 7.83 -21.99 10.82
N LYS A 78 6.69 -22.63 11.12
CA LYS A 78 5.78 -23.23 10.14
C LYS A 78 4.48 -22.44 9.98
N VAL A 79 4.32 -21.37 10.76
CA VAL A 79 3.13 -20.51 10.73
C VAL A 79 3.50 -19.25 9.95
N VAL A 80 2.55 -18.78 9.15
CA VAL A 80 2.66 -17.52 8.43
C VAL A 80 1.63 -16.54 8.96
N SER A 81 2.01 -15.27 9.01
CA SER A 81 1.13 -14.15 9.30
C SER A 81 1.03 -13.25 8.07
N PHE A 82 -0.09 -12.56 7.95
CA PHE A 82 -0.12 -11.38 7.11
C PHE A 82 0.67 -10.26 7.77
N TRP A 83 1.42 -9.57 6.93
CA TRP A 83 2.25 -8.44 7.26
C TRP A 83 1.79 -7.28 6.39
N ILE A 84 0.94 -6.41 6.94
CA ILE A 84 0.35 -5.33 6.16
C ILE A 84 1.37 -4.20 6.06
N LEU A 85 2.23 -4.27 5.03
CA LEU A 85 3.27 -3.29 4.70
C LEU A 85 3.22 -2.92 3.20
N PRO A 86 2.25 -2.12 2.70
CA PRO A 86 1.84 -2.04 1.32
C PRO A 86 3.04 -2.12 0.40
N PRO A 87 3.19 -3.28 -0.24
CA PRO A 87 2.24 -4.37 -0.33
C PRO A 87 1.98 -5.24 0.92
N VAL A 88 0.77 -5.76 1.07
CA VAL A 88 0.53 -6.85 2.05
C VAL A 88 1.49 -7.99 1.71
N LEU A 89 2.34 -8.35 2.66
CA LEU A 89 3.32 -9.42 2.52
C LEU A 89 2.94 -10.55 3.45
N VAL A 90 3.28 -11.77 3.08
CA VAL A 90 3.28 -12.87 4.04
C VAL A 90 4.65 -12.97 4.71
N VAL A 91 4.65 -13.10 6.04
CA VAL A 91 5.84 -13.25 6.88
C VAL A 91 5.74 -14.52 7.73
N ARG A 92 6.86 -15.21 7.92
CA ARG A 92 6.95 -16.31 8.88
C ARG A 92 6.78 -15.76 10.29
N ALA A 93 5.94 -16.41 11.10
CA ALA A 93 5.51 -15.87 12.39
C ALA A 93 6.68 -15.60 13.35
N ASP A 94 7.71 -16.45 13.35
CA ASP A 94 8.93 -16.28 14.15
C ASP A 94 9.85 -15.15 13.67
N LEU A 95 9.69 -14.68 12.43
CA LEU A 95 10.50 -13.59 11.86
C LEU A 95 9.83 -12.21 12.00
N GLN A 96 8.51 -12.17 12.18
CA GLN A 96 7.71 -10.94 12.23
C GLN A 96 8.30 -9.90 13.20
N GLN A 97 8.61 -10.33 14.43
CA GLN A 97 9.11 -9.45 15.47
C GLN A 97 10.43 -8.77 15.07
N GLY A 98 11.39 -9.57 14.59
CA GLY A 98 12.69 -9.07 14.16
C GLY A 98 12.59 -8.16 12.94
N ALA A 99 11.74 -8.54 11.97
CA ALA A 99 11.56 -7.81 10.72
C ALA A 99 10.94 -6.42 10.94
N ILE A 100 9.88 -6.29 11.75
CA ILE A 100 9.30 -4.97 12.08
C ILE A 100 10.32 -4.11 12.83
N ARG A 101 10.99 -4.66 13.85
CA ARG A 101 11.97 -3.88 14.63
C ARG A 101 13.10 -3.35 13.78
N LEU A 102 13.54 -4.15 12.80
CA LEU A 102 14.55 -3.75 11.85
C LEU A 102 14.05 -2.60 10.96
N ILE A 103 12.82 -2.67 10.45
CA ILE A 103 12.31 -1.70 9.47
C ILE A 103 11.81 -0.40 10.12
N TYR A 104 10.98 -0.52 11.17
CA TYR A 104 10.22 0.58 11.77
C TYR A 104 10.67 0.94 13.19
N GLY A 105 11.43 0.07 13.85
CA GLY A 105 11.87 0.25 15.24
C GLY A 105 10.98 -0.46 16.25
N ASN A 106 11.19 -0.15 17.54
CA ASN A 106 10.53 -0.89 18.63
C ASN A 106 9.07 -0.48 18.85
N SER A 107 8.71 0.77 18.54
CA SER A 107 7.35 1.28 18.71
C SER A 107 7.02 2.17 17.51
N ALA A 108 6.03 1.77 16.72
CA ALA A 108 5.74 2.42 15.45
C ALA A 108 4.27 2.31 15.03
N ASP A 109 3.76 3.40 14.48
CA ASP A 109 2.52 3.49 13.74
C ASP A 109 2.82 3.46 12.25
N VAL A 110 2.07 2.65 11.51
CA VAL A 110 2.18 2.61 10.05
C VAL A 110 0.80 2.71 9.42
N SER A 111 0.55 3.83 8.73
CA SER A 111 -0.71 4.10 8.05
C SER A 111 -0.63 3.92 6.55
N TYR A 112 -1.70 3.40 5.96
CA TYR A 112 -1.86 3.23 4.53
C TYR A 112 -3.14 3.85 4.05
N MET A 113 -3.06 4.52 2.91
CA MET A 113 -4.15 5.29 2.37
C MET A 113 -4.34 4.90 0.91
N ALA A 114 -5.56 4.45 0.59
CA ALA A 114 -5.92 4.16 -0.79
C ALA A 114 -6.36 5.45 -1.48
N ALA A 115 -5.58 5.92 -2.44
CA ALA A 115 -5.97 7.01 -3.32
C ALA A 115 -6.73 6.45 -4.53
N HIS A 116 -7.87 7.06 -4.83
CA HIS A 116 -8.68 6.71 -5.99
C HIS A 116 -7.94 7.01 -7.29
N ASP A 117 -8.05 6.10 -8.27
CA ASP A 117 -7.24 6.12 -9.49
C ASP A 117 -7.56 7.29 -10.45
N MET A 118 -8.71 7.96 -10.29
CA MET A 118 -9.15 9.05 -11.16
C MET A 118 -8.80 10.44 -10.61
N ASP A 119 -9.27 10.73 -9.40
CA ASP A 119 -9.27 12.06 -8.78
C ASP A 119 -8.31 12.15 -7.58
N LYS A 120 -7.63 11.03 -7.25
CA LYS A 120 -6.67 10.89 -6.14
C LYS A 120 -7.29 11.09 -4.76
N GLU A 121 -8.62 11.07 -4.63
CA GLU A 121 -9.26 11.19 -3.33
C GLU A 121 -8.93 9.97 -2.45
N ILE A 122 -8.54 10.19 -1.20
CA ILE A 122 -8.33 9.08 -0.26
C ILE A 122 -9.68 8.43 0.06
N GLN A 123 -9.79 7.16 -0.28
CA GLN A 123 -11.01 6.35 -0.08
C GLN A 123 -11.08 5.76 1.32
N PHE A 124 -9.95 5.29 1.84
CA PHE A 124 -9.86 4.79 3.20
C PHE A 124 -8.44 4.96 3.75
N VAL A 125 -8.34 4.93 5.07
CA VAL A 125 -7.08 4.87 5.81
C VAL A 125 -7.10 3.63 6.69
N ILE A 126 -6.02 2.88 6.73
CA ILE A 126 -5.78 1.84 7.74
C ILE A 126 -4.51 2.19 8.49
N ASN A 127 -4.46 1.94 9.79
CA ASN A 127 -3.28 2.13 10.61
C ASN A 127 -3.03 0.90 11.46
N PHE A 128 -1.75 0.53 11.57
CA PHE A 128 -1.27 -0.46 12.51
C PHE A 128 -0.36 0.16 13.53
N HIS A 129 -0.56 -0.23 14.78
CA HIS A 129 0.37 0.03 15.85
C HIS A 129 1.18 -1.23 16.18
N PHE A 130 2.50 -1.07 16.30
CA PHE A 130 3.43 -2.13 16.65
C PHE A 130 4.19 -1.80 17.93
N GLU A 131 4.24 -2.76 18.85
CA GLU A 131 5.09 -2.72 20.04
C GLU A 131 6.04 -3.90 20.08
N GLN A 132 7.31 -3.62 20.31
CA GLN A 132 8.42 -4.58 20.26
C GLN A 132 8.42 -5.46 19.00
N GLY A 133 7.96 -4.93 17.86
CA GLY A 133 7.90 -5.67 16.60
C GLY A 133 6.61 -6.45 16.34
N LEU A 134 5.65 -6.40 17.25
CA LEU A 134 4.41 -7.17 17.18
C LEU A 134 3.23 -6.23 17.05
N ALA A 135 2.26 -6.58 16.20
CA ALA A 135 1.05 -5.80 16.02
C ALA A 135 0.20 -5.90 17.30
N THR A 136 -0.18 -4.76 17.87
CA THR A 136 -0.94 -4.70 19.13
C THR A 136 -2.27 -4.00 18.99
N ASN A 137 -2.36 -2.99 18.13
CA ASN A 137 -3.59 -2.24 17.85
C ASN A 137 -3.72 -1.89 16.37
N TYR A 138 -4.92 -1.54 15.95
CA TYR A 138 -5.21 -0.98 14.63
C TYR A 138 -6.42 -0.05 14.71
N TRP A 139 -6.49 0.88 13.77
CA TRP A 139 -7.70 1.64 13.49
C TRP A 139 -7.82 1.86 11.98
N TYR A 140 -9.01 2.21 11.54
CA TYR A 140 -9.25 2.52 10.14
C TYR A 140 -10.31 3.60 9.98
N ILE A 141 -10.26 4.28 8.85
CA ILE A 141 -11.21 5.29 8.43
C ILE A 141 -11.80 4.79 7.11
N LYS A 142 -13.09 4.50 7.11
CA LYS A 142 -13.81 3.94 5.97
C LYS A 142 -14.29 5.03 5.00
N PRO A 143 -14.66 4.68 3.76
CA PRO A 143 -15.34 5.61 2.87
C PRO A 143 -16.56 6.25 3.55
N GLY A 144 -16.69 7.56 3.41
CA GLY A 144 -17.79 8.34 4.00
C GLY A 144 -17.70 8.61 5.51
N ASP A 145 -16.60 8.23 6.18
CA ASP A 145 -16.37 8.57 7.59
C ASP A 145 -16.18 10.09 7.79
N GLU A 146 -16.59 10.62 8.94
CA GLU A 146 -16.45 12.05 9.27
C GLU A 146 -14.99 12.49 9.22
N LEU A 147 -14.04 11.64 9.59
CA LEU A 147 -12.61 11.97 9.57
C LEU A 147 -12.08 12.22 8.15
N LEU A 148 -12.66 11.60 7.12
CA LEU A 148 -12.33 11.92 5.72
C LEU A 148 -12.99 13.21 5.26
N GLU A 149 -14.21 13.49 5.73
CA GLU A 149 -15.06 14.57 5.22
C GLU A 149 -14.87 15.91 5.95
N LYS A 150 -14.37 15.89 7.18
CA LYS A 150 -14.15 17.07 7.98
C LYS A 150 -12.90 17.82 7.52
N ARG A 151 -13.00 19.14 7.40
CA ARG A 151 -11.84 20.00 7.15
C ARG A 151 -10.92 19.99 8.36
N HIS A 152 -9.66 19.65 8.16
CA HIS A 152 -8.68 19.63 9.23
C HIS A 152 -8.30 21.06 9.65
N MET A 153 -8.26 21.35 10.95
CA MET A 153 -7.98 22.68 11.49
C MET A 153 -6.64 23.25 11.02
N LYS A 154 -5.62 22.41 10.85
CA LYS A 154 -4.27 22.85 10.44
C LYS A 154 -4.17 23.23 8.96
N LEU A 155 -4.87 22.51 8.08
CA LEU A 155 -4.71 22.65 6.62
C LEU A 155 -5.91 23.33 5.95
N GLY A 156 -7.06 23.39 6.63
CA GLY A 156 -8.32 23.88 6.06
C GLY A 156 -8.91 22.96 4.97
N THR A 157 -8.29 21.82 4.70
CA THR A 157 -8.70 20.86 3.67
C THR A 157 -9.19 19.55 4.28
N LYS A 158 -10.01 18.81 3.53
CA LYS A 158 -10.49 17.48 3.94
C LYS A 158 -9.36 16.47 3.78
N LEU A 159 -9.25 15.49 4.69
CA LEU A 159 -8.20 14.47 4.60
C LEU A 159 -8.21 13.77 3.24
N LYS A 160 -9.40 13.47 2.70
CA LYS A 160 -9.54 12.83 1.40
C LYS A 160 -9.08 13.65 0.21
N ASP A 161 -9.14 14.99 0.30
CA ASP A 161 -8.87 15.89 -0.83
C ASP A 161 -7.38 16.26 -0.92
N ILE A 162 -6.56 15.93 0.10
CA ILE A 162 -5.16 16.37 0.16
C ILE A 162 -4.34 15.97 -1.10
N PRO A 163 -4.37 14.71 -1.58
CA PRO A 163 -3.58 14.33 -2.76
C PRO A 163 -4.12 14.90 -4.09
N LYS A 164 -5.37 15.40 -4.08
CA LYS A 164 -5.99 16.09 -5.21
C LYS A 164 -5.53 17.54 -5.26
N GLU A 165 -5.44 18.21 -4.11
CA GLU A 165 -4.99 19.60 -3.98
C GLU A 165 -3.46 19.74 -4.04
N ILE A 166 -2.72 18.72 -3.61
CA ILE A 166 -1.25 18.66 -3.62
C ILE A 166 -0.82 17.56 -4.60
N PRO A 167 -0.43 17.92 -5.85
CA PRO A 167 -0.17 16.94 -6.90
C PRO A 167 0.98 15.98 -6.62
N ASP A 168 1.96 16.40 -5.81
CA ASP A 168 3.08 15.59 -5.33
C ASP A 168 2.64 14.75 -4.13
N PHE A 169 2.61 13.42 -4.30
CA PHE A 169 2.18 12.50 -3.26
C PHE A 169 3.13 12.42 -2.06
N HIS A 170 4.41 12.76 -2.19
CA HIS A 170 5.32 12.84 -1.05
C HIS A 170 5.02 14.08 -0.20
N GLU A 171 4.76 15.22 -0.85
CA GLU A 171 4.31 16.42 -0.13
C GLU A 171 2.95 16.18 0.53
N ALA A 172 1.99 15.58 -0.20
CA ALA A 172 0.69 15.19 0.33
C ALA A 172 0.83 14.25 1.54
N GLY A 173 1.68 13.22 1.44
CA GLY A 173 1.96 12.28 2.52
C GLY A 173 2.48 12.95 3.78
N ASN A 174 3.40 13.92 3.64
CA ASN A 174 3.92 14.71 4.77
C ASN A 174 2.80 15.49 5.48
N LYS A 175 1.91 16.12 4.71
CA LYS A 175 0.78 16.88 5.26
C LYS A 175 -0.25 15.98 5.94
N ILE A 176 -0.53 14.82 5.35
CA ILE A 176 -1.43 13.84 5.95
C ILE A 176 -0.84 13.29 7.25
N LEU A 177 0.47 13.01 7.29
CA LEU A 177 1.13 12.46 8.48
C LEU A 177 0.88 13.31 9.75
N ASP A 178 0.86 14.63 9.62
CA ASP A 178 0.56 15.53 10.76
C ASP A 178 -0.87 15.36 11.28
N ILE A 179 -1.82 15.08 10.39
CA ILE A 179 -3.23 14.80 10.74
C ILE A 179 -3.33 13.43 11.41
N LEU A 180 -2.69 12.41 10.83
CA LEU A 180 -2.78 11.04 11.37
C LEU A 180 -2.15 10.95 12.76
N LYS A 181 -1.07 11.71 13.03
CA LYS A 181 -0.49 11.86 14.37
C LYS A 181 -1.46 12.50 15.36
N ASP A 182 -2.22 13.52 14.95
CA ASP A 182 -3.23 14.13 15.80
C ASP A 182 -4.33 13.11 16.14
N ILE A 183 -4.84 12.40 15.13
CA ILE A 183 -5.86 11.34 15.30
C ILE A 183 -5.35 10.26 16.28
N ARG A 184 -4.13 9.75 16.07
CA ARG A 184 -3.51 8.78 16.98
C ARG A 184 -3.40 9.34 18.39
N ASN A 185 -2.90 10.57 18.56
CA ASN A 185 -2.71 11.14 19.91
C ASN A 185 -4.04 11.36 20.65
N GLU A 186 -5.13 11.59 19.93
CA GLU A 186 -6.49 11.68 20.49
C GLU A 186 -7.03 10.31 20.90
N GLN A 187 -6.74 9.26 20.13
CA GLN A 187 -7.23 7.90 20.37
C GLN A 187 -6.37 7.14 21.40
N ASP A 188 -5.05 7.12 21.20
CA ASP A 188 -4.06 6.36 21.97
C ASP A 188 -2.86 7.26 22.38
N PRO A 189 -3.04 8.15 23.37
CA PRO A 189 -2.03 9.13 23.78
C PRO A 189 -0.73 8.51 24.29
N GLU A 190 -0.74 7.27 24.78
CA GLU A 190 0.44 6.51 25.19
C GLU A 190 1.42 6.26 24.04
N HIS A 191 0.94 6.24 22.79
CA HIS A 191 1.72 6.01 21.58
C HIS A 191 2.21 7.33 20.94
N ALA A 192 2.07 8.47 21.63
CA ALA A 192 2.42 9.77 21.07
C ALA A 192 3.89 9.90 20.61
N ASN A 193 4.79 9.12 21.22
CA ASN A 193 6.23 9.13 20.92
C ASN A 193 6.66 8.02 19.93
N SER A 194 5.72 7.18 19.48
CA SER A 194 6.00 6.12 18.52
C SER A 194 6.39 6.72 17.16
N ALA A 195 7.30 6.05 16.46
CA ALA A 195 7.63 6.41 15.08
C ALA A 195 6.36 6.35 14.23
N TYR A 196 6.22 7.21 13.22
CA TYR A 196 5.03 7.21 12.38
C TYR A 196 5.44 7.24 10.92
N ASN A 197 5.01 6.21 10.18
CA ASN A 197 5.19 6.10 8.74
C ASN A 197 3.82 6.07 8.05
N ALA A 198 3.75 6.68 6.88
CA ALA A 198 2.56 6.69 6.04
C ALA A 198 2.91 6.21 4.63
N CYS A 199 1.99 5.54 3.95
CA CYS A 199 2.12 5.26 2.53
C CYS A 199 0.79 5.49 1.81
N ILE A 200 0.81 6.35 0.79
CA ILE A 200 -0.31 6.52 -0.12
C ILE A 200 -0.10 5.55 -1.28
N PHE A 201 -1.11 4.78 -1.64
CA PHE A 201 -1.04 3.91 -2.82
C PHE A 201 -2.25 4.14 -3.71
N LEU A 202 -2.07 3.99 -5.03
CA LEU A 202 -3.20 3.99 -5.95
C LEU A 202 -3.99 2.70 -5.76
N LEU A 203 -5.32 2.80 -5.70
CA LEU A 203 -6.17 1.65 -5.40
C LEU A 203 -5.91 0.48 -6.35
N SER A 204 -5.79 0.69 -7.67
CA SER A 204 -5.46 -0.36 -8.64
C SER A 204 -4.13 -1.07 -8.35
N ALA A 205 -3.15 -0.36 -7.78
CA ALA A 205 -1.88 -0.94 -7.38
C ALA A 205 -1.99 -1.74 -6.07
N GLY A 206 -2.78 -1.26 -5.12
CA GLY A 206 -3.10 -1.99 -3.89
C GLY A 206 -3.93 -3.25 -4.17
N ALA A 207 -4.95 -3.11 -5.01
CA ALA A 207 -5.80 -4.16 -5.57
C ALA A 207 -4.98 -5.28 -6.20
N ASN A 208 -4.10 -4.91 -7.13
CA ASN A 208 -3.24 -5.85 -7.79
C ASN A 208 -2.39 -6.60 -6.78
N ASN A 209 -1.88 -5.90 -5.78
CA ASN A 209 -1.06 -6.52 -4.77
C ASN A 209 -1.81 -7.55 -3.91
N GLY A 210 -2.97 -7.19 -3.36
CA GLY A 210 -3.75 -8.07 -2.50
C GLY A 210 -4.16 -9.38 -3.19
N ALA A 211 -4.23 -9.36 -4.53
CA ALA A 211 -4.57 -10.49 -5.37
C ALA A 211 -3.38 -11.34 -5.85
N LEU A 212 -2.13 -10.98 -5.50
CA LEU A 212 -0.96 -11.80 -5.84
C LEU A 212 -0.90 -13.03 -4.93
N LEU A 213 -0.61 -14.19 -5.52
CA LEU A 213 -0.69 -15.47 -4.82
C LEU A 213 0.66 -16.00 -4.30
N SER A 214 1.73 -15.20 -4.39
CA SER A 214 3.04 -15.62 -3.91
C SER A 214 3.87 -14.46 -3.42
N ASN A 215 4.64 -14.70 -2.37
CA ASN A 215 5.63 -13.77 -1.83
C ASN A 215 6.60 -13.27 -2.91
N TYR A 216 7.00 -14.13 -3.85
CA TYR A 216 7.86 -13.72 -4.97
C TYR A 216 7.19 -12.64 -5.83
N SER A 217 5.91 -12.84 -6.17
CA SER A 217 5.12 -11.86 -6.94
C SER A 217 4.88 -10.59 -6.14
N GLU A 218 4.56 -10.69 -4.85
CA GLU A 218 4.35 -9.55 -3.96
C GLU A 218 5.62 -8.71 -3.82
N TYR A 219 6.77 -9.33 -3.51
CA TYR A 219 8.04 -8.62 -3.36
C TYR A 219 8.50 -8.01 -4.69
N SER A 220 8.21 -8.69 -5.81
CA SER A 220 8.42 -8.15 -7.15
C SER A 220 7.61 -6.88 -7.37
N TRP A 221 6.30 -6.94 -7.09
CA TRP A 221 5.39 -5.82 -7.27
C TRP A 221 5.72 -4.65 -6.34
N MET A 222 6.13 -4.93 -5.10
CA MET A 222 6.66 -3.92 -4.17
C MET A 222 7.77 -3.10 -4.80
N TRP A 223 8.76 -3.81 -5.35
CA TRP A 223 9.90 -3.17 -5.98
C TRP A 223 9.49 -2.38 -7.20
N GLU A 224 8.63 -2.96 -8.03
CA GLU A 224 8.15 -2.35 -9.27
C GLU A 224 7.33 -1.09 -8.98
N GLY A 225 6.42 -1.15 -8.00
CA GLY A 225 5.56 -0.04 -7.60
C GLY A 225 6.35 1.16 -7.11
N ILE A 226 7.36 0.92 -6.27
CA ILE A 226 8.23 1.95 -5.69
C ILE A 226 9.25 2.50 -6.71
N ASN A 227 9.77 1.65 -7.60
CA ASN A 227 10.84 2.04 -8.53
C ASN A 227 10.33 2.28 -9.96
N MET A 228 9.03 2.52 -10.15
CA MET A 228 8.41 2.62 -11.47
C MET A 228 9.12 3.64 -12.37
N HIS A 229 9.41 4.83 -11.87
CA HIS A 229 10.20 5.86 -12.55
C HIS A 229 11.57 5.37 -13.07
N LYS A 230 12.17 4.34 -12.45
CA LYS A 230 13.47 3.79 -12.87
C LYS A 230 13.35 2.78 -14.00
N TRP A 231 12.37 1.88 -13.93
CA TRP A 231 12.31 0.73 -14.84
C TRP A 231 11.27 0.86 -15.94
N SER A 232 10.25 1.71 -15.81
CA SER A 232 9.21 1.89 -16.81
C SER A 232 9.65 2.63 -18.09
N PRO A 233 10.61 3.59 -18.08
CA PRO A 233 10.97 4.31 -19.31
C PRO A 233 11.55 3.41 -20.43
N PRO A 234 12.38 2.39 -20.14
CA PRO A 234 12.74 1.37 -21.13
C PRO A 234 11.55 0.64 -21.77
N TYR A 235 10.51 0.31 -20.99
CA TYR A 235 9.31 -0.35 -21.52
C TYR A 235 8.46 0.62 -22.36
N ALA A 236 8.35 1.87 -21.93
CA ALA A 236 7.66 2.93 -22.68
C ALA A 236 8.26 3.14 -24.09
N LYS A 237 9.58 2.96 -24.24
CA LYS A 237 10.25 3.02 -25.56
C LYS A 237 9.90 1.86 -26.49
N LYS A 238 9.52 0.70 -25.93
CA LYS A 238 9.19 -0.51 -26.71
C LYS A 238 7.74 -0.53 -27.17
N TYR A 239 6.85 0.15 -26.45
CA TYR A 239 5.41 0.13 -26.71
C TYR A 239 4.85 1.55 -26.75
N ASP A 240 4.43 2.01 -27.94
CA ASP A 240 3.98 3.39 -28.16
C ASP A 240 2.78 3.80 -27.29
N PHE A 241 1.91 2.86 -26.92
CA PHE A 241 0.77 3.19 -26.05
C PHE A 241 1.20 3.41 -24.58
N LEU A 242 2.42 3.01 -24.20
CA LEU A 242 2.99 3.20 -22.87
C LEU A 242 3.86 4.46 -22.76
N GLN A 243 3.87 5.34 -23.77
CA GLN A 243 4.64 6.60 -23.72
C GLN A 243 4.39 7.46 -22.47
N PRO A 244 3.17 7.53 -21.88
CA PRO A 244 2.95 8.24 -20.62
C PRO A 244 3.83 7.78 -19.46
N LEU A 245 4.27 6.51 -19.44
CA LEU A 245 5.16 5.99 -18.40
C LEU A 245 6.56 6.60 -18.39
N LYS A 246 6.97 7.30 -19.45
CA LYS A 246 8.26 8.00 -19.45
C LYS A 246 8.40 8.97 -18.28
N ASN A 247 7.28 9.50 -17.80
CA ASN A 247 7.19 10.41 -16.66
C ASN A 247 6.43 9.77 -15.48
N ALA A 248 6.31 8.44 -15.46
CA ALA A 248 5.77 7.72 -14.33
C ALA A 248 6.61 8.02 -13.08
N ASP A 249 5.94 8.26 -11.96
CA ASP A 249 6.61 8.42 -10.68
C ASP A 249 6.66 7.07 -9.95
N THR A 250 5.72 6.85 -9.02
CA THR A 250 5.51 5.57 -8.34
C THR A 250 4.01 5.33 -8.20
N VAL A 251 3.62 4.16 -7.66
CA VAL A 251 2.22 3.90 -7.25
C VAL A 251 2.10 3.64 -5.75
N GLN A 252 3.22 3.79 -5.02
CA GLN A 252 3.37 3.56 -3.59
C GLN A 252 4.32 4.62 -3.03
N PHE A 253 3.75 5.60 -2.34
CA PHE A 253 4.41 6.82 -1.90
C PHE A 253 4.57 6.81 -0.39
N TYR A 254 5.76 6.41 0.07
CA TYR A 254 6.11 6.35 1.48
C TYR A 254 6.59 7.69 2.03
N GLU A 255 6.11 8.05 3.22
CA GLU A 255 6.52 9.25 3.94
C GLU A 255 6.40 9.12 5.48
N PRO A 256 7.49 9.30 6.25
CA PRO A 256 8.87 9.16 5.79
C PRO A 256 9.13 7.74 5.32
N TRP A 257 10.16 7.60 4.49
CA TRP A 257 10.68 6.29 4.13
C TRP A 257 11.26 5.57 5.37
N PRO A 258 10.88 4.30 5.63
CA PRO A 258 11.57 3.50 6.64
C PRO A 258 13.05 3.34 6.23
N PRO A 259 14.03 3.64 7.11
CA PRO A 259 15.43 3.81 6.69
C PRO A 259 16.03 2.59 5.97
N ILE A 260 15.76 1.38 6.47
CA ILE A 260 16.28 0.15 5.85
C ILE A 260 15.55 -0.15 4.54
N PHE A 261 14.25 0.08 4.50
CA PHE A 261 13.45 -0.15 3.32
C PHE A 261 13.91 0.74 2.16
N TYR A 262 14.21 2.01 2.44
CA TYR A 262 14.78 2.95 1.47
C TYR A 262 16.11 2.48 0.85
N GLN A 263 16.98 1.86 1.65
CA GLN A 263 18.24 1.33 1.12
C GLN A 263 18.01 0.08 0.28
N LEU A 264 17.11 -0.80 0.72
CA LEU A 264 16.80 -2.02 0.02
C LEU A 264 16.14 -1.73 -1.35
N THR A 265 15.25 -0.74 -1.47
CA THR A 265 14.56 -0.41 -2.73
C THR A 265 15.51 0.10 -3.82
N ARG A 266 16.72 0.55 -3.44
CA ARG A 266 17.78 0.95 -4.39
C ARG A 266 18.51 -0.23 -5.02
N LEU A 267 18.36 -1.44 -4.49
CA LEU A 267 18.97 -2.65 -5.04
C LEU A 267 18.28 -3.05 -6.36
N PRO A 268 18.98 -3.72 -7.30
CA PRO A 268 18.34 -4.35 -8.45
C PRO A 268 17.24 -5.33 -8.01
N ARG A 269 16.15 -5.40 -8.76
CA ARG A 269 14.96 -6.24 -8.48
C ARG A 269 15.30 -7.67 -8.02
N PRO A 270 16.19 -8.45 -8.67
CA PRO A 270 16.50 -9.80 -8.20
C PRO A 270 17.19 -9.83 -6.83
N ILE A 271 18.04 -8.84 -6.55
CA ILE A 271 18.75 -8.71 -5.27
C ILE A 271 17.75 -8.30 -4.19
N TRP A 272 16.88 -7.34 -4.48
CA TRP A 272 15.79 -6.94 -3.58
C TRP A 272 14.94 -8.14 -3.16
N ILE A 273 14.41 -8.90 -4.13
CA ILE A 273 13.55 -10.06 -3.85
C ILE A 273 14.29 -11.05 -2.96
N LYS A 274 15.54 -11.38 -3.30
CA LYS A 274 16.35 -12.30 -2.50
C LYS A 274 16.56 -11.82 -1.05
N ARG A 275 16.78 -10.51 -0.85
CA ARG A 275 17.00 -9.93 0.49
C ARG A 275 15.73 -9.88 1.31
N ILE A 276 14.62 -9.46 0.70
CA ILE A 276 13.31 -9.42 1.37
C ILE A 276 12.82 -10.83 1.69
N SER A 277 12.94 -11.79 0.77
CA SER A 277 12.64 -13.20 1.08
C SER A 277 13.47 -13.69 2.26
N GLY A 278 14.79 -13.47 2.28
CA GLY A 278 15.62 -13.88 3.42
C GLY A 278 15.29 -13.20 4.75
N LEU A 279 14.59 -12.06 4.73
CA LEU A 279 14.13 -11.37 5.93
C LEU A 279 12.79 -11.94 6.44
N LEU A 280 11.95 -12.49 5.54
CA LEU A 280 10.53 -12.78 5.82
C LEU A 280 10.12 -14.25 5.69
N THR A 281 10.93 -15.08 5.03
CA THR A 281 10.64 -16.49 4.74
C THR A 281 11.82 -17.37 5.11
#